data_AF-A0A3M1SSX3-F1
#
_entry.id   AF-A0A3M1SSX3-F1
#
_cell.length_a   1.000
_cell.length_b   1.000
_cell.length_c   1.000
_cell.angle_alpha   90.00
_cell.angle_beta   90.00
_cell.angle_gamma   90.00
#
_symmetry.space_group_name_H-M   'P 1'
#
loop_
_entity.id
_entity.type
_entity.pdbx_description
1 polymer ?
#
loop_
_entity_poly.entity_id
_entity_poly.type
_entity_poly.pdbx_seq_one_letter_code
_entity_poly.pdbx_strand_id
1 'polypeptide(L)'
;DIILTNNGYRVINLGIKQPIEEILKAYEEHKADAIGMSGLLVKSTLIMRDNLEIMNERGITVPVILGGAALNRKYVEEELVPLYKGRLFYARDAFDGLHAMDEITGQKSDRAKAQIKSNGRQELLAEEAKIGKKIRHLSSKTKHDTTHTKRSNVSIDVPIPKAPFYGSKVVHVKDLNKVFAFINKTALFKGQWQFKQGRRTTEEYEQFLQKEVYPKFKELKALAIRDKLLEAKLVYGYFPCQSEENDLIIYREDEKTEWLRFTFPRQPVTQRGSQNLCIADFFAPKDSGRIDVVAFHLVTMGQRASEYSAKLFESDNYTEYLLFHGLSVEATEALAEFWHKRIREELGIADEDAEDIEKLFKQGYRGVRFSFGYPACPNLEDQRKIFELLQPERIGVQLTEEFQLNPEQSTSAIIVHHPEARYFNVE
;
A
#
# COMPACT_ATOMS: atom_id res chain seq x y z
N ASP A 1 6.99 20.22 0.64
CA ASP A 1 8.07 21.00 1.25
C ASP A 1 9.03 21.54 0.19
N ILE A 2 10.02 20.76 -0.25
CA ILE A 2 11.10 21.17 -1.18
C ILE A 2 10.63 22.00 -2.39
N ILE A 3 9.62 21.53 -3.13
CA ILE A 3 9.12 22.26 -4.32
C ILE A 3 8.56 23.63 -3.94
N LEU A 4 7.83 23.73 -2.82
CA LEU A 4 7.26 25.00 -2.37
C LEU A 4 8.37 25.95 -1.91
N THR A 5 9.31 25.47 -1.10
CA THR A 5 10.44 26.26 -0.60
C THR A 5 11.29 26.83 -1.74
N ASN A 6 11.59 26.01 -2.76
CA ASN A 6 12.32 26.45 -3.96
C ASN A 6 11.55 27.46 -4.83
N ASN A 7 10.23 27.56 -4.66
CA ASN A 7 9.39 28.51 -5.38
C ASN A 7 9.04 29.75 -4.54
N GLY A 8 9.75 29.98 -3.42
CA GLY A 8 9.65 31.19 -2.63
C GLY A 8 8.58 31.15 -1.55
N TYR A 9 7.99 29.98 -1.29
CA TYR A 9 7.08 29.78 -0.16
C TYR A 9 7.87 29.44 1.11
N ARG A 10 7.43 29.94 2.26
CA ARG A 10 7.95 29.48 3.56
C ARG A 10 7.14 28.25 3.99
N VAL A 11 7.80 27.11 4.14
CA VAL A 11 7.16 25.88 4.63
C VAL A 11 7.56 25.65 6.09
N ILE A 12 6.56 25.49 6.96
CA ILE A 12 6.77 25.01 8.33
C ILE A 12 6.43 23.52 8.33
N ASN A 13 7.45 22.68 8.42
CA ASN A 13 7.27 21.23 8.43
C ASN A 13 7.13 20.74 9.88
N LEU A 14 5.95 20.25 10.23
CA LEU A 14 5.63 19.75 11.57
C LEU A 14 6.02 18.28 11.76
N GLY A 15 6.52 17.61 10.72
CA GLY A 15 6.85 16.19 10.75
C GLY A 15 5.64 15.27 10.55
N ILE A 16 5.77 14.03 10.98
CA ILE A 16 4.74 12.98 10.85
C ILE A 16 3.95 12.80 12.15
N LYS A 17 2.78 12.16 12.06
CA LYS A 17 1.89 11.84 13.19
C LYS A 17 1.51 13.06 14.06
N GLN A 18 1.34 14.21 13.42
CA GLN A 18 0.96 15.44 14.12
C GLN A 18 -0.55 15.46 14.41
N PRO A 19 -0.97 15.64 15.67
CA PRO A 19 -2.38 15.81 16.01
C PRO A 19 -2.87 17.18 15.52
N ILE A 20 -4.17 17.31 15.31
CA ILE A 20 -4.79 18.56 14.83
C ILE A 20 -4.45 19.76 15.72
N GLU A 21 -4.32 19.58 17.04
CA GLU A 21 -3.97 20.66 17.96
C GLU A 21 -2.61 21.28 17.65
N GLU A 22 -1.59 20.47 17.37
CA GLU A 22 -0.26 21.00 17.04
C GLU A 22 -0.25 21.64 15.64
N ILE A 23 -1.05 21.12 14.70
CA ILE A 23 -1.23 21.74 13.38
C ILE A 23 -1.88 23.13 13.52
N LEU A 24 -2.94 23.25 14.32
CA LEU A 24 -3.66 24.50 14.52
C LEU A 24 -2.83 25.52 15.31
N LYS A 25 -2.12 25.07 16.33
CA LYS A 25 -1.19 25.90 17.10
C LYS A 25 -0.09 26.48 16.20
N ALA A 26 0.51 25.66 15.34
CA ALA A 26 1.52 26.12 14.39
C ALA A 26 0.93 27.09 13.35
N TYR A 27 -0.30 26.85 12.90
CA TYR A 27 -1.03 27.76 12.02
C TYR A 27 -1.24 29.14 12.67
N GLU A 28 -1.65 29.19 13.93
CA GLU A 28 -1.84 30.43 14.69
C GLU A 28 -0.51 31.16 14.97
N GLU A 29 0.52 30.42 15.40
CA GLU A 29 1.84 30.96 15.73
C GLU A 29 2.53 31.57 14.52
N HIS A 30 2.51 30.86 13.39
CA HIS A 30 3.21 31.28 12.18
C HIS A 30 2.33 32.06 11.20
N LYS A 31 1.03 32.19 11.48
CA LYS A 31 0.04 32.86 10.63
C LYS A 31 0.09 32.34 9.20
N ALA A 32 0.08 31.02 9.04
CA ALA A 32 0.28 30.38 7.73
C ALA A 32 -0.89 30.64 6.77
N ASP A 33 -0.59 30.87 5.49
CA ASP A 33 -1.62 31.13 4.46
C ASP A 33 -2.40 29.88 4.04
N ALA A 34 -1.84 28.69 4.29
CA ALA A 34 -2.43 27.40 3.96
C ALA A 34 -1.92 26.31 4.91
N ILE A 35 -2.72 25.26 5.09
CA ILE A 35 -2.34 24.04 5.83
C ILE A 35 -2.22 22.88 4.84
N GLY A 36 -1.07 22.19 4.84
CA GLY A 36 -0.87 20.96 4.07
C GLY A 36 -0.98 19.73 4.96
N MET A 37 -1.78 18.74 4.56
CA MET A 37 -1.85 17.44 5.23
C MET A 37 -1.52 16.32 4.24
N SER A 38 -0.64 15.40 4.66
CA SER A 38 -0.18 14.27 3.84
C SER A 38 -0.56 12.93 4.45
N GLY A 39 -1.06 11.99 3.63
CA GLY A 39 -1.60 10.71 4.08
C GLY A 39 -1.05 9.54 3.27
N LEU A 40 -0.36 8.61 3.93
CA LEU A 40 0.21 7.43 3.29
C LEU A 40 -0.76 6.23 3.28
N LEU A 41 -1.61 6.10 4.30
CA LEU A 41 -2.51 4.95 4.50
C LEU A 41 -3.98 5.34 4.43
N VAL A 42 -4.86 4.38 4.15
CA VAL A 42 -6.31 4.62 4.04
C VAL A 42 -6.88 5.22 5.32
N LYS A 43 -6.44 4.80 6.51
CA LYS A 43 -6.88 5.44 7.77
C LYS A 43 -6.46 6.92 7.89
N SER A 44 -5.35 7.32 7.26
CA SER A 44 -4.93 8.73 7.25
C SER A 44 -5.95 9.63 6.55
N THR A 45 -6.74 9.10 5.60
CA THR A 45 -7.77 9.89 4.91
C THR A 45 -8.96 10.18 5.82
N LEU A 46 -9.32 9.24 6.71
CA LEU A 46 -10.34 9.45 7.72
C LEU A 46 -9.90 10.50 8.75
N ILE A 47 -8.65 10.41 9.23
CA ILE A 47 -8.10 11.41 10.15
C ILE A 47 -8.11 12.80 9.51
N MET A 48 -7.79 12.91 8.21
CA MET A 48 -7.88 14.19 7.49
C MET A 48 -9.30 14.73 7.44
N ARG A 49 -10.30 13.87 7.21
CA ARG A 49 -11.71 14.27 7.26
C ARG A 49 -12.07 14.81 8.65
N ASP A 50 -11.74 14.07 9.69
CA ASP A 50 -12.05 14.44 11.07
C ASP A 50 -11.34 15.76 11.46
N ASN A 51 -10.10 15.97 10.99
CA ASN A 51 -9.39 17.25 11.14
C ASN A 51 -10.15 18.43 10.49
N LEU A 52 -10.70 18.24 9.29
CA LEU A 52 -11.49 19.29 8.60
C LEU A 52 -12.79 19.61 9.36
N GLU A 53 -13.42 18.62 9.99
CA GLU A 53 -14.61 18.82 10.84
C GLU A 53 -14.25 19.64 12.09
N ILE A 54 -13.16 19.29 12.77
CA ILE A 54 -12.67 20.04 13.94
C ILE A 54 -12.34 21.49 13.55
N MET A 55 -11.72 21.70 12.38
CA MET A 55 -11.48 23.06 11.87
C MET A 55 -12.78 23.83 11.64
N ASN A 56 -13.80 23.19 11.06
CA ASN A 56 -15.13 23.78 10.86
C ASN A 56 -15.82 24.15 12.18
N GLU A 57 -15.72 23.30 13.20
CA GLU A 57 -16.28 23.53 14.54
C GLU A 57 -15.64 24.75 15.21
N ARG A 58 -14.32 24.93 15.02
CA ARG A 58 -13.56 26.08 15.51
C ARG A 58 -13.67 27.33 14.64
N GLY A 59 -14.42 27.26 13.53
CA GLY A 59 -14.58 28.37 12.58
C GLY A 59 -13.31 28.69 11.79
N ILE A 60 -12.35 27.77 11.73
CA ILE A 60 -11.11 27.90 10.97
C ILE A 60 -11.37 27.51 9.52
N THR A 61 -11.16 28.45 8.59
CA THR A 61 -11.48 28.29 7.15
C THR A 61 -10.27 28.51 6.24
N VAL A 62 -9.06 28.44 6.80
CA VAL A 62 -7.79 28.54 6.05
C VAL A 62 -7.79 27.55 4.88
N PRO A 63 -7.24 27.91 3.70
CA PRO A 63 -7.05 26.96 2.62
C PRO A 63 -6.28 25.71 3.07
N VAL A 64 -6.82 24.53 2.72
CA VAL A 64 -6.18 23.25 3.03
C VAL A 64 -5.78 22.53 1.75
N ILE A 65 -4.58 21.97 1.71
CA ILE A 65 -4.08 21.11 0.63
C ILE A 65 -3.94 19.69 1.17
N LEU A 66 -4.65 18.74 0.57
CA LEU A 66 -4.57 17.32 0.89
C LEU A 66 -3.77 16.57 -0.17
N GLY A 67 -2.81 15.76 0.24
CA GLY A 67 -2.03 14.91 -0.66
C GLY A 67 -1.53 13.63 0.00
N GLY A 68 -0.85 12.77 -0.77
CA GLY A 68 -0.28 11.51 -0.27
C GLY A 68 -0.90 10.27 -0.90
N ALA A 69 -0.21 9.14 -0.77
CA ALA A 69 -0.47 7.93 -1.57
C ALA A 69 -1.86 7.30 -1.35
N ALA A 70 -2.44 7.47 -0.15
CA ALA A 70 -3.75 6.90 0.16
C ALA A 70 -4.93 7.78 -0.27
N LEU A 71 -4.69 9.06 -0.57
CA LEU A 71 -5.74 9.97 -1.04
C LEU A 71 -5.99 9.76 -2.53
N ASN A 72 -7.26 9.71 -2.89
CA ASN A 72 -7.68 9.77 -4.28
C ASN A 72 -8.47 11.05 -4.53
N ARG A 73 -8.36 11.57 -5.76
CA ARG A 73 -8.99 12.83 -6.18
C ARG A 73 -10.49 12.87 -5.90
N LYS A 74 -11.16 11.75 -6.15
CA LYS A 74 -12.62 11.65 -6.03
C LYS A 74 -13.08 11.83 -4.58
N TYR A 75 -12.43 11.15 -3.63
CA TYR A 75 -12.74 11.30 -2.22
C TYR A 75 -12.59 12.75 -1.75
N VAL A 76 -11.50 13.42 -2.15
CA VAL A 76 -11.30 14.83 -1.80
C VAL A 76 -12.37 15.72 -2.44
N GLU A 77 -12.59 15.61 -3.75
CA GLU A 77 -13.49 16.51 -4.48
C GLU A 77 -14.98 16.26 -4.19
N GLU A 78 -15.40 15.02 -3.94
CA GLU A 78 -16.80 14.67 -3.77
C GLU A 78 -17.23 14.55 -2.31
N GLU A 79 -16.32 14.23 -1.38
CA GLU A 79 -16.67 14.08 0.05
C GLU A 79 -16.08 15.18 0.92
N LEU A 80 -14.81 15.52 0.75
CA LEU A 80 -14.14 16.46 1.66
C LEU A 80 -14.36 17.93 1.28
N VAL A 81 -14.43 18.25 -0.01
CA VAL A 81 -14.70 19.62 -0.48
C VAL A 81 -16.08 20.10 -0.02
N PRO A 82 -17.18 19.32 -0.11
CA PRO A 82 -18.47 19.75 0.45
C PRO A 82 -18.49 19.82 1.97
N LEU A 83 -17.61 19.07 2.65
CA LEU A 83 -17.54 19.01 4.10
C LEU A 83 -16.87 20.24 4.69
N TYR A 84 -15.72 20.66 4.15
CA TYR A 84 -14.94 21.77 4.69
C TYR A 84 -15.49 23.14 4.27
N LYS A 85 -15.63 24.07 5.22
CA LYS A 85 -16.17 25.42 4.94
C LYS A 85 -15.15 26.34 4.26
N GLY A 86 -13.86 26.02 4.33
CA GLY A 86 -12.78 26.74 3.65
C GLY A 86 -12.49 26.19 2.25
N ARG A 87 -11.50 26.77 1.57
CA ARG A 87 -11.02 26.23 0.28
C ARG A 87 -10.23 24.94 0.51
N LEU A 88 -10.56 23.88 -0.22
CA LEU A 88 -9.87 22.60 -0.13
C LEU A 88 -9.30 22.21 -1.50
N PHE A 89 -8.03 21.80 -1.52
CA PHE A 89 -7.31 21.40 -2.73
C PHE A 89 -6.82 19.96 -2.61
N TYR A 90 -6.89 19.22 -3.71
CA TYR A 90 -6.22 17.94 -3.84
C TYR A 90 -4.92 18.09 -4.63
N ALA A 91 -3.81 17.68 -4.02
CA ALA A 91 -2.50 17.62 -4.65
C ALA A 91 -2.09 16.15 -4.83
N ARG A 92 -2.09 15.68 -6.08
CA ARG A 92 -1.67 14.31 -6.41
C ARG A 92 -0.16 14.12 -6.27
N ASP A 93 0.59 15.17 -6.55
CA ASP A 93 2.03 15.23 -6.46
C ASP A 93 2.45 16.64 -6.03
N ALA A 94 3.76 16.83 -5.87
CA ALA A 94 4.30 18.08 -5.37
C ALA A 94 4.15 19.26 -6.36
N PHE A 95 3.92 19.01 -7.66
CA PHE A 95 3.65 20.08 -8.64
C PHE A 95 2.17 20.51 -8.59
N ASP A 96 1.24 19.57 -8.45
CA ASP A 96 -0.16 19.89 -8.17
C ASP A 96 -0.27 20.72 -6.87
N GLY A 97 0.54 20.40 -5.85
CA GLY A 97 0.63 21.20 -4.61
C GLY A 97 1.16 22.62 -4.82
N LEU A 98 2.16 22.80 -5.70
CA LEU A 98 2.64 24.13 -6.09
C LEU A 98 1.56 24.95 -6.81
N HIS A 99 0.84 24.33 -7.73
CA HIS A 99 -0.27 24.99 -8.42
C HIS A 99 -1.39 25.43 -7.46
N ALA A 100 -1.70 24.61 -6.45
CA ALA A 100 -2.65 24.99 -5.42
C ALA A 100 -2.18 26.22 -4.63
N MET A 101 -0.89 26.30 -4.27
CA MET A 101 -0.33 27.46 -3.57
C MET A 101 -0.33 28.74 -4.40
N ASP A 102 -0.05 28.65 -5.71
CA ASP A 102 -0.16 29.80 -6.62
C ASP A 102 -1.60 30.35 -6.68
N GLU A 103 -2.60 29.45 -6.67
CA GLU A 103 -4.02 29.82 -6.64
C GLU A 103 -4.47 30.38 -5.28
N ILE A 104 -3.90 29.88 -4.19
CA ILE A 104 -4.19 30.36 -2.84
C ILE A 104 -3.66 31.79 -2.66
N THR A 105 -2.42 32.03 -3.08
CA THR A 105 -1.75 33.32 -2.88
C THR A 105 -2.11 34.39 -3.93
N GLY A 106 -2.99 34.07 -4.88
CA GLY A 106 -3.41 35.00 -5.92
C GLY A 106 -2.29 35.41 -6.87
N GLN A 107 -1.14 34.73 -6.82
CA GLN A 107 -0.08 34.83 -7.80
C GLN A 107 -0.57 34.16 -9.08
N LYS A 108 -1.41 34.86 -9.86
CA LYS A 108 -1.60 34.56 -11.29
C LYS A 108 -0.27 34.80 -11.98
N SER A 109 0.65 33.87 -11.83
CA SER A 109 1.98 34.01 -12.36
C SER A 109 1.90 33.87 -13.88
N ASP A 110 2.40 34.88 -14.57
CA ASP A 110 2.91 34.77 -15.94
C ASP A 110 4.00 33.67 -16.08
N ARG A 111 4.36 32.95 -14.99
CA ARG A 111 5.16 31.72 -15.01
C ARG A 111 4.38 30.50 -15.52
N ALA A 112 3.06 30.41 -15.31
CA ALA A 112 2.26 29.30 -15.84
C ALA A 112 2.22 29.31 -17.39
N LYS A 113 2.24 30.49 -18.03
CA LYS A 113 2.20 30.62 -19.49
C LYS A 113 3.50 30.22 -20.19
N ALA A 114 4.64 30.20 -19.50
CA ALA A 114 5.92 29.81 -20.08
C ALA A 114 6.05 28.28 -20.30
N GLN A 115 5.27 27.46 -19.58
CA GLN A 115 5.29 25.99 -19.76
C GLN A 115 4.05 25.45 -20.48
N ILE A 116 2.93 26.17 -20.47
CA ILE A 116 1.67 25.73 -21.08
C ILE A 116 1.73 25.68 -22.63
N LYS A 117 2.64 26.41 -23.29
CA LYS A 117 2.80 26.34 -24.76
C LYS A 117 3.46 25.07 -25.30
N SER A 118 3.87 24.12 -24.45
CA SER A 118 4.57 22.90 -24.91
C SER A 118 3.86 21.58 -24.63
N ASN A 119 2.74 21.54 -23.91
CA ASN A 119 2.02 20.30 -23.62
C ASN A 119 0.75 20.19 -24.48
N GLY A 120 0.91 19.64 -25.69
CA GLY A 120 -0.18 19.04 -26.45
C GLY A 120 -0.74 17.87 -25.65
N ARG A 121 -1.83 18.13 -24.93
CA ARG A 121 -2.48 17.21 -24.01
C ARG A 121 -3.58 16.45 -24.76
N GLN A 122 -3.20 15.41 -25.49
CA GLN A 122 -4.09 14.34 -25.94
C GLN A 122 -3.23 13.18 -26.42
N GLU A 123 -3.64 11.96 -26.08
CA GLU A 123 -3.01 10.67 -26.41
C GLU A 123 -1.98 10.16 -25.37
N LEU A 124 -1.99 8.84 -25.12
CA LEU A 124 -1.34 8.06 -24.05
C LEU A 124 -2.19 7.75 -22.79
N LEU A 125 -3.51 7.98 -22.84
CA LEU A 125 -4.49 7.44 -21.88
C LEU A 125 -4.76 5.93 -22.01
N ALA A 126 -3.93 5.14 -22.72
CA ALA A 126 -4.37 3.88 -23.32
C ALA A 126 -3.80 2.56 -22.77
N GLU A 127 -2.72 2.51 -21.97
CA GLU A 127 -2.14 1.21 -21.59
C GLU A 127 -2.04 0.91 -20.08
N GLU A 128 -1.46 1.78 -19.25
CA GLU A 128 -1.45 1.55 -17.79
C GLU A 128 -2.83 1.76 -17.15
N ALA A 129 -3.72 2.39 -17.91
CA ALA A 129 -5.10 2.54 -17.56
C ALA A 129 -5.94 1.29 -17.91
N LYS A 130 -5.48 0.28 -18.65
CA LYS A 130 -6.34 -0.88 -19.00
C LYS A 130 -6.51 -1.90 -17.87
N ILE A 131 -5.57 -1.97 -16.93
CA ILE A 131 -5.70 -2.82 -15.73
C ILE A 131 -6.46 -2.06 -14.63
N GLY A 132 -6.20 -0.76 -14.47
CA GLY A 132 -6.91 0.10 -13.51
C GLY A 132 -8.22 0.75 -13.99
N LYS A 133 -8.60 0.72 -15.29
CA LYS A 133 -9.87 1.31 -15.81
C LYS A 133 -11.03 0.33 -15.87
N LYS A 134 -10.81 -0.99 -15.84
CA LYS A 134 -11.94 -1.92 -15.68
C LYS A 134 -12.59 -1.83 -14.28
N ILE A 135 -11.89 -1.18 -13.34
CA ILE A 135 -12.33 -0.87 -11.98
C ILE A 135 -13.16 0.45 -11.91
N ARG A 136 -13.21 1.25 -13.00
CA ARG A 136 -13.63 2.67 -12.96
C ARG A 136 -15.09 3.00 -13.29
N HIS A 137 -15.97 2.03 -13.25
CA HIS A 137 -17.41 2.31 -13.32
C HIS A 137 -18.12 1.50 -12.25
N LEU A 138 -18.06 1.93 -10.99
CA LEU A 138 -19.14 1.97 -9.99
C LEU A 138 -18.62 2.67 -8.74
N SER A 139 -18.82 3.98 -8.60
CA SER A 139 -18.99 4.52 -7.25
C SER A 139 -19.88 5.74 -7.35
N SER A 140 -21.18 5.48 -7.44
CA SER A 140 -22.17 6.47 -7.11
C SER A 140 -23.13 5.82 -6.13
N LYS A 141 -23.10 6.31 -4.89
CA LYS A 141 -24.23 6.30 -3.95
C LYS A 141 -24.99 4.98 -3.83
N THR A 142 -24.39 4.01 -3.17
CA THR A 142 -25.15 3.14 -2.25
C THR A 142 -24.17 2.63 -1.20
N LYS A 143 -24.48 2.76 0.10
CA LYS A 143 -23.83 1.94 1.13
C LYS A 143 -24.23 0.51 0.80
N HIS A 144 -23.40 -0.14 0.01
CA HIS A 144 -23.64 -1.50 -0.38
C HIS A 144 -23.38 -2.39 0.84
N ASP A 145 -24.29 -3.31 1.14
CA ASP A 145 -24.12 -4.23 2.25
C ASP A 145 -22.94 -5.17 1.95
N THR A 146 -21.86 -5.05 2.71
CA THR A 146 -20.67 -5.91 2.64
C THR A 146 -20.67 -7.00 3.72
N THR A 147 -21.73 -7.07 4.53
CA THR A 147 -21.86 -7.98 5.67
C THR A 147 -22.76 -9.19 5.39
N HIS A 148 -23.47 -9.20 4.26
CA HIS A 148 -24.29 -10.34 3.86
C HIS A 148 -23.48 -11.64 3.78
N THR A 149 -24.16 -12.77 3.99
CA THR A 149 -23.54 -14.10 4.11
C THR A 149 -23.81 -15.00 2.90
N LYS A 150 -24.43 -14.47 1.85
CA LYS A 150 -24.61 -15.18 0.57
C LYS A 150 -23.26 -15.49 -0.07
N ARG A 151 -22.84 -16.75 0.04
CA ARG A 151 -21.56 -17.26 -0.47
C ARG A 151 -21.37 -17.02 -1.99
N SER A 152 -20.11 -16.88 -2.41
CA SER A 152 -19.72 -16.88 -3.82
C SER A 152 -19.89 -18.25 -4.47
N ASN A 153 -19.73 -18.29 -5.79
CA ASN A 153 -19.76 -19.51 -6.61
C ASN A 153 -18.39 -20.19 -6.75
N VAL A 154 -17.40 -19.80 -5.94
CA VAL A 154 -16.07 -20.42 -5.92
C VAL A 154 -16.20 -21.90 -5.58
N SER A 155 -15.46 -22.77 -6.27
CA SER A 155 -15.50 -24.21 -6.00
C SER A 155 -15.13 -24.50 -4.56
N ILE A 156 -15.89 -25.40 -3.93
CA ILE A 156 -15.57 -25.89 -2.59
C ILE A 156 -14.63 -27.08 -2.71
N ASP A 157 -14.85 -27.93 -3.73
CA ASP A 157 -14.16 -29.19 -3.89
C ASP A 157 -12.86 -29.01 -4.69
N VAL A 158 -11.86 -28.44 -4.03
CA VAL A 158 -10.50 -28.31 -4.56
C VAL A 158 -9.50 -29.08 -3.67
N PRO A 159 -8.37 -29.55 -4.23
CA PRO A 159 -7.31 -30.15 -3.42
C PRO A 159 -6.74 -29.15 -2.41
N ILE A 160 -6.84 -29.51 -1.12
CA ILE A 160 -6.22 -28.77 -0.01
C ILE A 160 -4.75 -29.21 0.09
N PRO A 161 -3.78 -28.30 -0.05
CA PRO A 161 -2.37 -28.64 0.06
C PRO A 161 -2.04 -29.02 1.51
N LYS A 162 -1.04 -29.89 1.68
CA LYS A 162 -0.57 -30.27 3.01
C LYS A 162 0.39 -29.21 3.54
N ALA A 163 0.11 -28.67 4.73
CA ALA A 163 1.04 -27.78 5.40
C ALA A 163 2.37 -28.49 5.71
N PRO A 164 3.54 -27.87 5.47
CA PRO A 164 4.83 -28.47 5.82
C PRO A 164 5.05 -28.54 7.35
N PHE A 165 4.38 -27.68 8.11
CA PHE A 165 4.36 -27.62 9.57
C PHE A 165 3.17 -26.75 10.01
N TYR A 166 2.75 -26.81 11.26
CA TYR A 166 1.84 -25.83 11.87
C TYR A 166 2.59 -24.90 12.84
N GLY A 167 2.04 -23.71 13.06
CA GLY A 167 2.69 -22.65 13.83
C GLY A 167 3.56 -21.75 12.97
N SER A 168 4.47 -20.98 13.59
CA SER A 168 5.24 -19.93 12.92
C SER A 168 6.76 -20.06 13.07
N LYS A 169 7.49 -19.69 12.01
CA LYS A 169 8.95 -19.68 11.94
C LYS A 169 9.48 -18.30 11.59
N VAL A 170 10.67 -17.99 12.10
CA VAL A 170 11.45 -16.80 11.76
C VAL A 170 12.44 -17.16 10.66
N VAL A 171 12.59 -16.29 9.66
CA VAL A 171 13.62 -16.42 8.63
C VAL A 171 14.36 -15.10 8.42
N HIS A 172 15.68 -15.21 8.32
CA HIS A 172 16.58 -14.11 7.96
C HIS A 172 17.16 -14.38 6.57
N VAL A 173 16.81 -13.54 5.60
CA VAL A 173 17.31 -13.67 4.23
C VAL A 173 18.65 -12.95 4.11
N LYS A 174 19.73 -13.71 4.23
CA LYS A 174 21.10 -13.17 4.20
C LYS A 174 21.53 -12.62 2.83
N ASP A 175 21.05 -13.24 1.75
CA ASP A 175 21.40 -12.85 0.39
C ASP A 175 20.32 -11.93 -0.19
N LEU A 176 20.53 -10.62 -0.05
CA LEU A 176 19.62 -9.60 -0.58
C LEU A 176 19.51 -9.63 -2.10
N ASN A 177 20.46 -10.24 -2.84
CA ASN A 177 20.32 -10.35 -4.29
C ASN A 177 19.12 -11.20 -4.70
N LYS A 178 18.77 -12.21 -3.89
CA LYS A 178 17.55 -13.01 -4.10
C LYS A 178 16.30 -12.17 -3.93
N VAL A 179 16.29 -11.24 -2.97
CA VAL A 179 15.19 -10.29 -2.78
C VAL A 179 15.15 -9.28 -3.94
N PHE A 180 16.29 -8.70 -4.29
CA PHE A 180 16.38 -7.72 -5.37
C PHE A 180 16.03 -8.26 -6.75
N ALA A 181 16.07 -9.58 -6.95
CA ALA A 181 15.56 -10.21 -8.16
C ALA A 181 14.04 -10.01 -8.30
N PHE A 182 13.30 -9.84 -7.21
CA PHE A 182 11.84 -9.64 -7.15
C PHE A 182 11.42 -8.16 -7.09
N ILE A 183 12.34 -7.22 -7.32
CA ILE A 183 11.98 -5.80 -7.42
C ILE A 183 11.15 -5.54 -8.68
N ASN A 184 9.97 -4.94 -8.51
CA ASN A 184 9.20 -4.42 -9.63
C ASN A 184 9.81 -3.09 -10.06
N LYS A 185 10.71 -3.14 -11.05
CA LYS A 185 11.41 -1.96 -11.59
C LYS A 185 10.44 -0.90 -12.13
N THR A 186 9.27 -1.29 -12.62
CA THR A 186 8.27 -0.32 -13.09
C THR A 186 7.72 0.48 -11.91
N ALA A 187 7.37 -0.18 -10.81
CA ALA A 187 6.91 0.46 -9.59
C ALA A 187 8.01 1.34 -8.97
N LEU A 188 9.25 0.84 -8.91
CA LEU A 188 10.39 1.60 -8.40
C LEU A 188 10.71 2.83 -9.26
N PHE A 189 10.99 2.65 -10.55
CA PHE A 189 11.52 3.71 -11.40
C PHE A 189 10.45 4.75 -11.73
N LYS A 190 9.24 4.34 -12.12
CA LYS A 190 8.17 5.28 -12.48
C LYS A 190 7.39 5.78 -11.26
N GLY A 191 7.12 4.88 -10.31
CA GLY A 191 6.25 5.15 -9.17
C GLY A 191 6.98 5.82 -8.02
N GLN A 192 8.06 5.23 -7.51
CA GLN A 192 8.78 5.78 -6.36
C GLN A 192 9.76 6.88 -6.77
N TRP A 193 10.60 6.61 -7.77
CA TRP A 193 11.66 7.53 -8.20
C TRP A 193 11.22 8.57 -9.23
N GLN A 194 9.99 8.46 -9.73
CA GLN A 194 9.39 9.43 -10.68
C GLN A 194 10.13 9.57 -12.02
N PHE A 195 10.98 8.61 -12.40
CA PHE A 195 11.61 8.52 -13.72
C PHE A 195 10.60 8.05 -14.77
N LYS A 196 9.59 8.88 -15.06
CA LYS A 196 8.52 8.61 -16.04
C LYS A 196 8.99 8.91 -17.47
N GLN A 197 8.34 8.27 -18.44
CA GLN A 197 8.62 8.47 -19.88
C GLN A 197 8.43 9.93 -20.31
N GLY A 198 7.33 10.57 -19.89
CA GLY A 198 7.02 11.94 -20.30
C GLY A 198 6.78 12.02 -21.81
N ARG A 199 7.44 12.98 -22.47
CA ARG A 199 7.35 13.19 -23.94
C ARG A 199 8.38 12.40 -24.75
N ARG A 200 9.25 11.64 -24.09
CA ARG A 200 10.28 10.83 -24.78
C ARG A 200 9.61 9.72 -25.59
N THR A 201 10.19 9.37 -26.72
CA THR A 201 9.82 8.12 -27.39
C THR A 201 10.16 6.92 -26.50
N THR A 202 9.61 5.76 -26.81
CA THR A 202 9.90 4.53 -26.05
C THR A 202 11.40 4.21 -26.09
N GLU A 203 12.04 4.38 -27.24
CA GLU A 203 13.47 4.14 -27.42
C GLU A 203 14.32 5.15 -26.63
N GLU A 204 13.97 6.44 -26.68
CA GLU A 204 14.66 7.49 -25.91
C GLU A 204 14.54 7.26 -24.40
N TYR A 205 13.37 6.83 -23.94
CA TYR A 205 13.14 6.52 -22.54
C TYR A 205 13.94 5.29 -22.10
N GLU A 206 13.98 4.23 -22.90
CA GLU A 206 14.80 3.06 -22.61
C GLU A 206 16.28 3.41 -22.53
N GLN A 207 16.81 4.21 -23.47
CA GLN A 207 18.19 4.69 -23.42
C GLN A 207 18.48 5.52 -22.16
N PHE A 208 17.52 6.37 -21.75
CA PHE A 208 17.62 7.13 -20.51
C PHE A 208 17.67 6.20 -19.28
N LEU A 209 16.81 5.17 -19.22
CA LEU A 209 16.84 4.19 -18.14
C LEU A 209 18.21 3.51 -18.06
N GLN A 210 18.76 3.06 -19.19
CA GLN A 210 20.05 2.37 -19.26
C GLN A 210 21.23 3.25 -18.83
N LYS A 211 21.23 4.53 -19.23
CA LYS A 211 22.34 5.45 -18.94
C LYS A 211 22.29 6.05 -17.54
N GLU A 212 21.11 6.36 -17.02
CA GLU A 212 20.96 7.16 -15.79
C GLU A 212 20.36 6.37 -14.63
N VAL A 213 19.33 5.56 -14.88
CA VAL A 213 18.52 4.96 -13.81
C VAL A 213 19.08 3.62 -13.34
N TYR A 214 19.44 2.73 -14.26
CA TYR A 214 20.02 1.42 -13.94
C TYR A 214 21.36 1.52 -13.19
N PRO A 215 22.28 2.45 -13.51
CA PRO A 215 23.49 2.65 -12.72
C PRO A 215 23.20 3.06 -11.28
N LYS A 216 22.29 4.02 -11.06
CA LYS A 216 21.85 4.43 -9.71
C LYS A 216 21.24 3.27 -8.93
N PHE A 217 20.42 2.45 -9.59
CA PHE A 217 19.86 1.24 -8.99
C PHE A 217 20.93 0.22 -8.59
N LYS A 218 21.93 0.00 -9.44
CA LYS A 218 23.05 -0.91 -9.14
C LYS A 218 23.88 -0.39 -7.95
N GLU A 219 24.17 0.90 -7.93
CA GLU A 219 24.93 1.56 -6.86
C GLU A 219 24.18 1.48 -5.52
N LEU A 220 22.90 1.83 -5.48
CA LEU A 220 22.10 1.78 -4.25
C LEU A 220 21.95 0.36 -3.70
N LYS A 221 21.80 -0.65 -4.56
CA LYS A 221 21.83 -2.05 -4.10
C LYS A 221 23.17 -2.42 -3.48
N ALA A 222 24.28 -2.02 -4.13
CA ALA A 222 25.62 -2.29 -3.61
C ALA A 222 25.84 -1.57 -2.27
N LEU A 223 25.40 -0.31 -2.15
CA LEU A 223 25.42 0.47 -0.92
C LEU A 223 24.62 -0.22 0.19
N ALA A 224 23.37 -0.60 -0.10
CA ALA A 224 22.48 -1.26 0.85
C ALA A 224 23.06 -2.57 1.39
N ILE A 225 23.72 -3.37 0.54
CA ILE A 225 24.40 -4.61 0.94
C ILE A 225 25.66 -4.31 1.75
N ARG A 226 26.56 -3.46 1.22
CA ARG A 226 27.86 -3.15 1.82
C ARG A 226 27.70 -2.58 3.24
N ASP A 227 26.78 -1.62 3.39
CA ASP A 227 26.59 -0.88 4.62
C ASP A 227 25.47 -1.50 5.48
N LYS A 228 24.95 -2.66 5.08
CA LYS A 228 23.91 -3.44 5.77
C LYS A 228 22.68 -2.59 6.11
N LEU A 229 22.25 -1.74 5.18
CA LEU A 229 21.17 -0.78 5.39
C LEU A 229 19.78 -1.43 5.37
N LEU A 230 19.66 -2.61 4.74
CA LEU A 230 18.44 -3.40 4.69
C LEU A 230 18.67 -4.73 5.39
N GLU A 231 17.75 -5.10 6.26
CA GLU A 231 17.75 -6.35 7.01
C GLU A 231 16.49 -7.16 6.67
N ALA A 232 16.57 -7.97 5.61
CA ALA A 232 15.45 -8.80 5.18
C ALA A 232 15.13 -9.90 6.21
N LYS A 233 14.08 -9.68 6.99
CA LYS A 233 13.59 -10.57 8.05
C LYS A 233 12.11 -10.85 7.83
N LEU A 234 11.65 -12.03 8.22
CA LEU A 234 10.24 -12.37 8.15
C LEU A 234 9.84 -13.39 9.21
N VAL A 235 8.57 -13.36 9.57
CA VAL A 235 7.87 -14.44 10.26
C VAL A 235 6.76 -14.93 9.35
N TYR A 236 6.61 -16.24 9.26
CA TYR A 236 5.52 -16.86 8.50
C TYR A 236 5.08 -18.14 9.17
N GLY A 237 3.88 -18.58 8.86
CA GLY A 237 3.34 -19.80 9.46
C GLY A 237 2.14 -20.32 8.71
N TYR A 238 1.79 -21.56 9.03
CA TYR A 238 0.61 -22.24 8.52
C TYR A 238 -0.27 -22.64 9.70
N PHE A 239 -1.58 -22.56 9.52
CA PHE A 239 -2.54 -22.84 10.58
C PHE A 239 -3.72 -23.62 10.02
N PRO A 240 -4.26 -24.59 10.77
CA PRO A 240 -5.49 -25.25 10.39
C PRO A 240 -6.65 -24.25 10.45
N CYS A 241 -7.51 -24.27 9.44
CA CYS A 241 -8.61 -23.32 9.35
C CYS A 241 -9.84 -23.90 8.66
N GLN A 242 -10.98 -23.26 8.88
CA GLN A 242 -12.22 -23.48 8.14
C GLN A 242 -12.96 -22.16 7.99
N SER A 243 -13.81 -22.07 6.98
CA SER A 243 -14.72 -20.94 6.82
C SER A 243 -16.08 -21.18 7.45
N GLU A 244 -16.68 -20.10 7.96
CA GLU A 244 -18.05 -20.05 8.46
C GLU A 244 -18.63 -18.69 8.05
N GLU A 245 -19.51 -18.70 7.04
CA GLU A 245 -20.03 -17.47 6.41
C GLU A 245 -18.93 -16.52 5.89
N ASN A 246 -18.71 -15.38 6.56
CA ASN A 246 -17.69 -14.39 6.21
C ASN A 246 -16.43 -14.52 7.08
N ASP A 247 -16.42 -15.50 7.98
CA ASP A 247 -15.35 -15.72 8.93
C ASP A 247 -14.40 -16.81 8.45
N LEU A 248 -13.11 -16.59 8.73
CA LEU A 248 -12.08 -17.62 8.71
C LEU A 248 -11.70 -17.96 10.15
N ILE A 249 -12.04 -19.17 10.57
CA ILE A 249 -11.74 -19.74 11.87
C ILE A 249 -10.36 -20.34 11.82
N ILE A 250 -9.49 -19.96 12.75
CA ILE A 250 -8.15 -20.51 12.93
C ILE A 250 -8.17 -21.43 14.16
N TYR A 251 -7.72 -22.67 13.99
CA TYR A 251 -7.65 -23.64 15.05
C TYR A 251 -6.24 -23.74 15.64
N ARG A 252 -6.16 -24.32 16.84
CA ARG A 252 -4.91 -24.90 17.37
C ARG A 252 -4.52 -26.13 16.55
N GLU A 253 -3.31 -26.64 16.80
CA GLU A 253 -2.78 -27.83 16.12
C GLU A 253 -3.62 -29.11 16.34
N ASP A 254 -4.53 -29.11 17.31
CA ASP A 254 -5.50 -30.20 17.51
C ASP A 254 -6.65 -30.21 16.50
N GLU A 255 -6.71 -29.22 15.60
CA GLU A 255 -7.71 -29.01 14.55
C GLU A 255 -9.15 -28.90 15.08
N LYS A 256 -9.31 -28.60 16.38
CA LYS A 256 -10.61 -28.60 17.07
C LYS A 256 -10.82 -27.35 17.91
N THR A 257 -9.80 -26.91 18.61
CA THR A 257 -9.89 -25.76 19.51
C THR A 257 -9.77 -24.49 18.68
N GLU A 258 -10.87 -23.74 18.55
CA GLU A 258 -10.85 -22.40 17.94
C GLU A 258 -9.87 -21.51 18.73
N TRP A 259 -8.91 -20.92 18.01
CA TRP A 259 -7.93 -20.01 18.57
C TRP A 259 -8.30 -18.56 18.24
N LEU A 260 -8.48 -18.25 16.96
CA LEU A 260 -8.77 -16.90 16.46
C LEU A 260 -9.76 -16.94 15.30
N ARG A 261 -10.39 -15.81 15.02
CA ARG A 261 -11.35 -15.66 13.94
C ARG A 261 -11.12 -14.35 13.20
N PHE A 262 -11.00 -14.40 11.88
CA PHE A 262 -10.97 -13.21 11.01
C PHE A 262 -12.31 -13.06 10.32
N THR A 263 -12.89 -11.85 10.35
CA THR A 263 -14.14 -11.55 9.64
C THR A 263 -13.81 -10.67 8.44
N PHE A 264 -14.13 -11.13 7.23
CA PHE A 264 -13.81 -10.41 6.01
C PHE A 264 -15.06 -9.80 5.37
N PRO A 265 -14.95 -8.61 4.74
CA PRO A 265 -16.07 -8.06 3.98
C PRO A 265 -16.33 -8.89 2.73
N ARG A 266 -17.60 -8.94 2.33
CA ARG A 266 -18.05 -9.60 1.11
C ARG A 266 -18.38 -8.58 0.03
N GLN A 267 -18.08 -8.91 -1.23
CA GLN A 267 -18.50 -8.10 -2.37
C GLN A 267 -20.01 -7.95 -2.39
N PRO A 268 -20.55 -6.72 -2.43
CA PRO A 268 -21.98 -6.55 -2.38
C PRO A 268 -22.70 -7.14 -3.59
N VAL A 269 -23.88 -7.72 -3.36
CA VAL A 269 -24.72 -8.29 -4.44
C VAL A 269 -25.10 -7.24 -5.50
N THR A 270 -25.23 -5.99 -5.09
CA THR A 270 -25.59 -4.85 -5.95
C THR A 270 -24.44 -4.31 -6.79
N GLN A 271 -23.19 -4.69 -6.49
CA GLN A 271 -22.02 -4.26 -7.26
C GLN A 271 -22.08 -4.95 -8.64
N ARG A 272 -21.97 -4.18 -9.74
CA ARG A 272 -22.05 -4.77 -11.09
C ARG A 272 -20.88 -5.71 -11.32
N GLY A 273 -21.20 -6.92 -11.75
CA GLY A 273 -20.23 -8.00 -11.93
C GLY A 273 -19.78 -8.66 -10.62
N SER A 274 -20.47 -8.38 -9.51
CA SER A 274 -20.24 -9.04 -8.22
C SER A 274 -20.36 -10.54 -8.38
N GLN A 275 -19.42 -11.24 -7.76
CA GLN A 275 -19.46 -12.68 -7.57
C GLN A 275 -19.63 -13.02 -6.09
N ASN A 276 -20.04 -12.05 -5.27
CA ASN A 276 -20.15 -12.15 -3.82
C ASN A 276 -18.84 -12.63 -3.16
N LEU A 277 -17.67 -12.28 -3.71
CA LEU A 277 -16.40 -12.79 -3.20
C LEU A 277 -16.14 -12.32 -1.77
N CYS A 278 -15.64 -13.23 -0.94
CA CYS A 278 -15.14 -12.99 0.40
C CYS A 278 -13.87 -13.85 0.56
N ILE A 279 -12.86 -13.38 1.29
CA ILE A 279 -11.61 -14.14 1.48
C ILE A 279 -11.90 -15.51 2.12
N ALA A 280 -12.85 -15.58 3.06
CA ALA A 280 -13.24 -16.82 3.74
C ALA A 280 -13.71 -17.91 2.75
N ASP A 281 -14.34 -17.54 1.65
CA ASP A 281 -14.92 -18.50 0.70
C ASP A 281 -13.88 -19.40 0.02
N PHE A 282 -12.63 -18.95 -0.04
CA PHE A 282 -11.51 -19.68 -0.63
C PHE A 282 -10.97 -20.80 0.28
N PHE A 283 -11.53 -20.98 1.46
CA PHE A 283 -11.19 -22.06 2.39
C PHE A 283 -12.38 -23.00 2.60
N ALA A 284 -12.09 -24.25 2.95
CA ALA A 284 -13.09 -25.29 3.18
C ALA A 284 -14.08 -24.85 4.27
N PRO A 285 -15.39 -24.89 4.00
CA PRO A 285 -16.39 -24.51 4.98
C PRO A 285 -16.52 -25.59 6.06
N LYS A 286 -16.89 -25.18 7.27
CA LYS A 286 -17.01 -26.06 8.44
C LYS A 286 -17.95 -27.25 8.22
N ASP A 287 -19.01 -27.06 7.44
CA ASP A 287 -19.98 -28.09 7.07
C ASP A 287 -19.44 -29.11 6.04
N SER A 288 -18.32 -28.83 5.36
CA SER A 288 -17.67 -29.80 4.47
C SER A 288 -16.97 -30.94 5.20
N GLY A 289 -16.74 -30.80 6.52
CA GLY A 289 -16.00 -31.77 7.32
C GLY A 289 -14.50 -31.87 7.01
N ARG A 290 -13.96 -30.99 6.16
CA ARG A 290 -12.52 -30.92 5.82
C ARG A 290 -11.84 -29.76 6.55
N ILE A 291 -10.66 -30.01 7.09
CA ILE A 291 -9.78 -28.98 7.66
C ILE A 291 -8.91 -28.43 6.52
N ASP A 292 -8.93 -27.12 6.36
CA ASP A 292 -8.10 -26.40 5.38
C ASP A 292 -6.82 -25.86 6.04
N VAL A 293 -5.92 -25.30 5.23
CA VAL A 293 -4.71 -24.62 5.67
C VAL A 293 -4.72 -23.18 5.17
N VAL A 294 -4.41 -22.25 6.07
CA VAL A 294 -4.10 -20.86 5.73
C VAL A 294 -2.66 -20.56 6.10
N ALA A 295 -1.99 -19.78 5.26
CA ALA A 295 -0.69 -19.23 5.57
C ALA A 295 -0.81 -17.73 5.88
N PHE A 296 0.00 -17.26 6.82
CA PHE A 296 0.21 -15.84 7.07
C PHE A 296 1.70 -15.54 7.04
N HIS A 297 2.05 -14.33 6.62
CA HIS A 297 3.41 -13.83 6.76
C HIS A 297 3.43 -12.35 7.10
N LEU A 298 4.51 -11.96 7.77
CA LEU A 298 4.90 -10.57 8.00
C LEU A 298 6.39 -10.45 7.69
N VAL A 299 6.73 -9.54 6.79
CA VAL A 299 8.10 -9.29 6.34
C VAL A 299 8.54 -7.88 6.73
N THR A 300 9.84 -7.66 6.87
CA THR A 300 10.43 -6.34 7.12
C THR A 300 11.82 -6.21 6.49
N MET A 301 12.20 -4.97 6.15
CA MET A 301 13.59 -4.59 5.86
C MET A 301 14.34 -4.04 7.08
N GLY A 302 13.72 -4.10 8.27
CA GLY A 302 14.35 -3.73 9.54
C GLY A 302 14.46 -2.23 9.78
N GLN A 303 14.68 -1.87 11.04
CA GLN A 303 14.66 -0.49 11.52
C GLN A 303 15.73 0.39 10.85
N ARG A 304 16.85 -0.22 10.47
CA ARG A 304 18.01 0.46 9.87
C ARG A 304 17.68 1.15 8.54
N ALA A 305 16.67 0.66 7.81
CA ALA A 305 16.18 1.31 6.61
C ALA A 305 15.53 2.66 6.94
N SER A 306 14.67 2.70 7.95
CA SER A 306 14.01 3.92 8.42
C SER A 306 15.02 4.91 9.01
N GLU A 307 15.96 4.44 9.82
CA GLU A 307 17.02 5.27 10.42
C GLU A 307 17.90 5.94 9.36
N TYR A 308 18.34 5.19 8.35
CA TYR A 308 19.15 5.73 7.27
C TYR A 308 18.38 6.73 6.41
N SER A 309 17.10 6.45 6.14
CA SER A 309 16.21 7.38 5.43
C SER A 309 16.04 8.69 6.21
N ALA A 310 15.77 8.61 7.52
CA ALA A 310 15.66 9.77 8.39
C ALA A 310 16.97 10.60 8.40
N LYS A 311 18.12 9.94 8.49
CA LYS A 311 19.43 10.60 8.45
C LYS A 311 19.68 11.35 7.14
N LEU A 312 19.32 10.75 6.00
CA LEU A 312 19.43 11.42 4.69
C LEU A 312 18.52 12.64 4.64
N PHE A 313 17.29 12.51 5.13
CA PHE A 313 16.32 13.61 5.18
C PHE A 313 16.81 14.77 6.07
N GLU A 314 17.27 14.49 7.29
CA GLU A 314 17.81 15.48 8.24
C GLU A 314 19.07 16.19 7.72
N SER A 315 19.83 15.52 6.85
CA SER A 315 21.04 16.08 6.23
C SER A 315 20.79 16.87 4.93
N ASP A 316 19.53 17.22 4.63
CA ASP A 316 19.08 17.86 3.39
C ASP A 316 19.43 17.06 2.11
N ASN A 317 19.74 15.77 2.23
CA ASN A 317 20.16 14.91 1.13
C ASN A 317 18.96 14.23 0.45
N TYR A 318 18.06 15.07 -0.08
CA TYR A 318 16.70 14.66 -0.46
C TYR A 318 16.61 13.72 -1.66
N THR A 319 17.53 13.84 -2.62
CA THR A 319 17.53 12.97 -3.80
C THR A 319 17.88 11.56 -3.39
N GLU A 320 18.93 11.41 -2.59
CA GLU A 320 19.42 10.18 -2.02
C GLU A 320 18.38 9.57 -1.09
N TYR A 321 17.71 10.40 -0.27
CA TYR A 321 16.56 9.98 0.53
C TYR A 321 15.47 9.36 -0.34
N LEU A 322 14.99 10.06 -1.36
CA LEU A 322 13.91 9.58 -2.24
C LEU A 322 14.30 8.25 -2.90
N LEU A 323 15.53 8.17 -3.41
CA LEU A 323 16.00 6.97 -4.10
C LEU A 323 16.14 5.78 -3.13
N PHE A 324 16.75 5.99 -1.97
CA PHE A 324 16.94 4.94 -0.96
C PHE A 324 15.60 4.50 -0.35
N HIS A 325 14.75 5.45 0.07
CA HIS A 325 13.44 5.15 0.63
C HIS A 325 12.61 4.34 -0.38
N GLY A 326 12.54 4.78 -1.64
CA GLY A 326 11.86 4.04 -2.70
C GLY A 326 12.41 2.62 -2.89
N LEU A 327 13.74 2.44 -2.85
CA LEU A 327 14.35 1.11 -2.90
C LEU A 327 13.96 0.26 -1.68
N SER A 328 13.92 0.84 -0.49
CA SER A 328 13.60 0.11 0.75
C SER A 328 12.15 -0.37 0.80
N VAL A 329 11.21 0.45 0.33
CA VAL A 329 9.79 0.12 0.20
C VAL A 329 9.60 -0.98 -0.84
N GLU A 330 10.18 -0.82 -2.02
CA GLU A 330 10.07 -1.84 -3.07
C GLU A 330 10.78 -3.14 -2.69
N ALA A 331 11.90 -3.08 -1.97
CA ALA A 331 12.55 -4.27 -1.44
C ALA A 331 11.66 -5.02 -0.44
N THR A 332 10.86 -4.30 0.36
CA THR A 332 9.88 -4.90 1.29
C THR A 332 8.83 -5.71 0.52
N GLU A 333 8.26 -5.14 -0.55
CA GLU A 333 7.33 -5.87 -1.42
C GLU A 333 8.00 -7.03 -2.17
N ALA A 334 9.24 -6.84 -2.62
CA ALA A 334 10.03 -7.89 -3.26
C ALA A 334 10.30 -9.06 -2.30
N LEU A 335 10.54 -8.79 -1.00
CA LEU A 335 10.69 -9.84 0.02
C LEU A 335 9.37 -10.56 0.25
N ALA A 336 8.25 -9.84 0.28
CA ALA A 336 6.94 -10.43 0.41
C ALA A 336 6.63 -11.36 -0.77
N GLU A 337 6.93 -10.94 -2.00
CA GLU A 337 6.72 -11.75 -3.22
C GLU A 337 7.68 -12.95 -3.29
N PHE A 338 8.96 -12.73 -2.99
CA PHE A 338 9.96 -13.79 -2.89
C PHE A 338 9.52 -14.88 -1.90
N TRP A 339 9.02 -14.47 -0.73
CA TRP A 339 8.58 -15.43 0.28
C TRP A 339 7.22 -16.05 -0.04
N HIS A 340 6.32 -15.32 -0.69
CA HIS A 340 5.07 -15.88 -1.20
C HIS A 340 5.34 -17.02 -2.19
N LYS A 341 6.33 -16.86 -3.08
CA LYS A 341 6.80 -17.95 -3.96
C LYS A 341 7.29 -19.15 -3.14
N ARG A 342 8.07 -18.94 -2.08
CA ARG A 342 8.51 -20.03 -1.19
C ARG A 342 7.34 -20.75 -0.53
N ILE A 343 6.31 -20.03 -0.10
CA ILE A 343 5.11 -20.63 0.46
C ILE A 343 4.37 -21.50 -0.56
N ARG A 344 4.29 -21.06 -1.84
CA ARG A 344 3.73 -21.88 -2.92
C ARG A 344 4.56 -23.15 -3.19
N GLU A 345 5.89 -23.04 -3.14
CA GLU A 345 6.79 -24.21 -3.25
C GLU A 345 6.57 -25.19 -2.10
N GLU A 346 6.50 -24.68 -0.87
CA GLU A 346 6.27 -25.48 0.34
C GLU A 346 4.90 -26.17 0.36
N LEU A 347 3.87 -25.54 -0.23
CA LEU A 347 2.53 -26.11 -0.39
C LEU A 347 2.40 -27.04 -1.60
N GLY A 348 3.43 -27.17 -2.43
CA GLY A 348 3.39 -28.00 -3.64
C GLY A 348 2.46 -27.47 -4.74
N ILE A 349 2.29 -26.14 -4.81
CA ILE A 349 1.42 -25.47 -5.80
C ILE A 349 2.19 -24.51 -6.73
N ALA A 350 3.52 -24.49 -6.64
CA ALA A 350 4.38 -23.63 -7.47
C ALA A 350 4.60 -24.15 -8.91
N ASP A 351 4.14 -25.36 -9.24
CA ASP A 351 4.23 -25.89 -10.61
C ASP A 351 3.39 -25.08 -11.62
N GLU A 352 2.44 -24.29 -11.11
CA GLU A 352 1.60 -23.36 -11.88
C GLU A 352 2.20 -21.94 -11.98
N ASP A 353 3.38 -21.70 -11.39
CA ASP A 353 4.07 -20.41 -11.47
C ASP A 353 4.54 -20.14 -12.91
N ALA A 354 4.30 -18.91 -13.39
CA ALA A 354 4.84 -18.45 -14.65
C ALA A 354 6.38 -18.39 -14.58
N GLU A 355 7.03 -18.81 -15.67
CA GLU A 355 8.50 -18.76 -15.80
C GLU A 355 9.06 -17.34 -15.79
N ASP A 356 8.24 -16.36 -16.22
CA ASP A 356 8.62 -14.96 -16.34
C ASP A 356 8.17 -14.16 -15.11
N ILE A 357 9.11 -13.42 -14.51
CA ILE A 357 8.84 -12.59 -13.33
C ILE A 357 7.82 -11.47 -13.60
N GLU A 358 7.75 -10.93 -14.81
CA GLU A 358 6.74 -9.94 -15.18
C GLU A 358 5.34 -10.53 -15.18
N LYS A 359 5.21 -11.83 -15.50
CA LYS A 359 3.95 -12.55 -15.40
C LYS A 359 3.63 -12.90 -13.95
N LEU A 360 4.62 -13.21 -13.12
CA LEU A 360 4.41 -13.37 -11.67
C LEU A 360 3.83 -12.10 -11.06
N PHE A 361 4.34 -10.91 -11.40
CA PHE A 361 3.76 -9.63 -10.94
C PHE A 361 2.32 -9.38 -11.44
N LYS A 362 1.86 -10.11 -12.44
CA LYS A 362 0.48 -10.09 -12.95
C LYS A 362 -0.37 -11.25 -12.43
N GLN A 363 0.03 -11.89 -11.33
CA GLN A 363 -0.62 -13.08 -10.75
C GLN A 363 -0.62 -14.29 -11.68
N GLY A 364 0.45 -14.48 -12.45
CA GLY A 364 0.68 -15.73 -13.20
C GLY A 364 1.09 -16.88 -12.28
N TYR A 365 0.34 -17.15 -11.22
CA TYR A 365 0.54 -18.24 -10.27
C TYR A 365 -0.78 -18.61 -9.59
N ARG A 366 -0.85 -19.80 -8.99
CA ARG A 366 -1.98 -20.23 -8.17
C ARG A 366 -1.99 -19.51 -6.81
N GLY A 367 -3.17 -19.10 -6.36
CA GLY A 367 -3.37 -18.46 -5.06
C GLY A 367 -3.15 -16.95 -5.05
N VAL A 368 -3.39 -16.31 -3.91
CA VAL A 368 -3.32 -14.84 -3.74
C VAL A 368 -2.79 -14.46 -2.36
N ARG A 369 -2.00 -13.38 -2.31
CA ARG A 369 -1.53 -12.72 -1.09
C ARG A 369 -2.36 -11.46 -0.84
N PHE A 370 -3.25 -11.46 0.14
CA PHE A 370 -4.01 -10.26 0.51
C PHE A 370 -3.35 -9.54 1.69
N SER A 371 -2.90 -8.31 1.46
CA SER A 371 -2.32 -7.47 2.52
C SER A 371 -3.40 -6.71 3.30
N PHE A 372 -3.29 -6.69 4.62
CA PHE A 372 -4.23 -5.97 5.47
C PHE A 372 -4.20 -4.46 5.22
N GLY A 373 -5.38 -3.82 5.21
CA GLY A 373 -5.56 -2.42 4.83
C GLY A 373 -5.90 -2.22 3.34
N TYR A 374 -5.85 -3.28 2.52
CA TYR A 374 -6.33 -3.27 1.14
C TYR A 374 -7.82 -3.61 1.07
N PRO A 375 -8.49 -3.33 -0.06
CA PRO A 375 -9.96 -3.39 -0.10
C PRO A 375 -10.58 -4.74 0.25
N ALA A 376 -9.91 -5.87 0.00
CA ALA A 376 -10.44 -7.20 0.35
C ALA A 376 -10.31 -7.55 1.86
N CYS A 377 -9.40 -6.89 2.59
CA CYS A 377 -9.23 -7.02 4.04
C CYS A 377 -8.83 -5.65 4.64
N PRO A 378 -9.75 -4.66 4.63
CA PRO A 378 -9.44 -3.26 4.92
C PRO A 378 -9.23 -3.00 6.42
N ASN A 379 -9.66 -3.93 7.27
CA ASN A 379 -9.59 -3.77 8.72
C ASN A 379 -8.15 -3.95 9.24
N LEU A 380 -7.48 -2.84 9.52
CA LEU A 380 -6.13 -2.87 10.10
C LEU A 380 -6.10 -3.42 11.53
N GLU A 381 -7.21 -3.45 12.27
CA GLU A 381 -7.21 -4.00 13.64
C GLU A 381 -6.90 -5.50 13.67
N ASP A 382 -7.18 -6.21 12.56
CA ASP A 382 -6.84 -7.63 12.40
C ASP A 382 -5.33 -7.89 12.41
N GLN A 383 -4.49 -6.85 12.31
CA GLN A 383 -3.05 -6.97 12.58
C GLN A 383 -2.76 -7.51 13.98
N ARG A 384 -3.60 -7.24 14.98
CA ARG A 384 -3.43 -7.83 16.32
C ARG A 384 -3.48 -9.35 16.29
N LYS A 385 -4.35 -9.92 15.46
CA LYS A 385 -4.50 -11.37 15.29
C LYS A 385 -3.27 -11.95 14.57
N ILE A 386 -2.73 -11.22 13.58
CA ILE A 386 -1.46 -11.58 12.92
C ILE A 386 -0.30 -11.58 13.93
N PHE A 387 -0.24 -10.59 14.81
CA PHE A 387 0.77 -10.51 15.86
C PHE A 387 0.65 -11.69 16.84
N GLU A 388 -0.56 -12.07 17.23
CA GLU A 388 -0.78 -13.23 18.08
C GLU A 388 -0.34 -14.55 17.42
N LEU A 389 -0.64 -14.73 16.13
CA LEU A 389 -0.27 -15.93 15.38
C LEU A 389 1.24 -16.03 15.10
N LEU A 390 1.86 -14.93 14.69
CA LEU A 390 3.21 -14.92 14.12
C LEU A 390 4.28 -14.39 15.06
N GLN A 391 3.92 -13.65 16.11
CA GLN A 391 4.86 -13.01 17.05
C GLN A 391 6.01 -12.27 16.32
N PRO A 392 5.70 -11.27 15.46
CA PRO A 392 6.67 -10.54 14.65
C PRO A 392 7.64 -9.67 15.47
N GLU A 393 7.42 -9.50 16.77
CA GLU A 393 8.37 -8.90 17.70
C GLU A 393 9.71 -9.66 17.68
N ARG A 394 9.68 -10.97 17.37
CA ARG A 394 10.88 -11.80 17.18
C ARG A 394 11.79 -11.31 16.03
N ILE A 395 11.27 -10.53 15.09
CA ILE A 395 12.03 -9.89 14.01
C ILE A 395 12.14 -8.36 14.18
N GLY A 396 11.73 -7.84 15.34
CA GLY A 396 11.81 -6.42 15.67
C GLY A 396 10.69 -5.55 15.10
N VAL A 397 9.60 -6.16 14.59
CA VAL A 397 8.43 -5.41 14.15
C VAL A 397 7.45 -5.25 15.30
N GLN A 398 6.98 -4.02 15.49
CA GLN A 398 6.01 -3.63 16.51
C GLN A 398 4.73 -3.13 15.86
N LEU A 399 3.63 -3.15 16.61
CA LEU A 399 2.34 -2.62 16.20
C LEU A 399 2.10 -1.28 16.92
N THR A 400 1.77 -0.22 16.18
CA THR A 400 1.38 1.06 16.79
C THR A 400 -0.06 1.00 17.33
N GLU A 401 -0.48 2.02 18.08
CA GLU A 401 -1.85 2.13 18.59
C GLU A 401 -2.89 2.14 17.47
N GLU A 402 -2.54 2.66 16.30
CA GLU A 402 -3.40 2.69 15.10
C GLU A 402 -3.31 1.43 14.24
N PHE A 403 -2.63 0.39 14.74
CA PHE A 403 -2.40 -0.89 14.09
C PHE A 403 -1.49 -0.81 12.85
N GLN A 404 -0.55 0.14 12.84
CA GLN A 404 0.47 0.23 11.80
C GLN A 404 1.69 -0.60 12.18
N LEU A 405 2.37 -1.16 11.16
CA LEU A 405 3.63 -1.87 11.36
C LEU A 405 4.77 -0.87 11.51
N ASN A 406 5.62 -1.10 12.51
CA ASN A 406 6.85 -0.35 12.74
C ASN A 406 8.05 -1.31 12.78
N PRO A 407 9.08 -1.15 11.94
CA PRO A 407 9.30 -0.08 10.96
C PRO A 407 8.32 -0.11 9.80
N GLU A 408 8.15 1.05 9.14
CA GLU A 408 7.24 1.23 8.00
C GLU A 408 7.60 0.35 6.79
N GLN A 409 8.87 -0.03 6.65
CA GLN A 409 9.34 -1.00 5.66
C GLN A 409 8.98 -2.43 6.08
N SER A 410 7.68 -2.65 6.34
CA SER A 410 7.11 -3.93 6.72
C SER A 410 5.75 -4.11 6.05
N THR A 411 5.41 -5.35 5.70
CA THR A 411 4.08 -5.69 5.16
C THR A 411 3.67 -7.07 5.67
N SER A 412 2.36 -7.26 5.79
CA SER A 412 1.75 -8.48 6.32
C SER A 412 0.62 -8.93 5.42
N ALA A 413 0.43 -10.23 5.26
CA ALA A 413 -0.66 -10.74 4.46
C ALA A 413 -1.18 -12.10 4.92
N ILE A 414 -2.43 -12.36 4.56
CA ILE A 414 -3.01 -13.69 4.45
C ILE A 414 -2.72 -14.24 3.06
N ILE A 415 -2.31 -15.51 3.00
CA ILE A 415 -2.00 -16.22 1.77
C ILE A 415 -3.03 -17.31 1.56
N VAL A 416 -3.73 -17.21 0.44
CA VAL A 416 -4.81 -18.07 0.00
C VAL A 416 -4.27 -18.99 -1.10
N HIS A 417 -4.36 -20.31 -0.92
CA HIS A 417 -3.85 -21.29 -1.90
C HIS A 417 -4.86 -21.65 -3.00
N HIS A 418 -6.12 -21.26 -2.84
CA HIS A 418 -7.21 -21.69 -3.70
C HIS A 418 -6.98 -21.31 -5.19
N PRO A 419 -7.20 -22.21 -6.15
CA PRO A 419 -6.92 -21.96 -7.57
C PRO A 419 -7.75 -20.83 -8.19
N GLU A 420 -8.98 -20.65 -7.72
CA GLU A 420 -9.84 -19.55 -8.19
C GLU A 420 -9.62 -18.21 -7.47
N ALA A 421 -8.71 -18.15 -6.49
CA ALA A 421 -8.43 -16.92 -5.76
C ALA A 421 -7.90 -15.85 -6.71
N ARG A 422 -8.42 -14.63 -6.53
CA ARG A 422 -8.07 -13.45 -7.34
C ARG A 422 -8.28 -12.20 -6.50
N TYR A 423 -7.56 -11.11 -6.81
CA TYR A 423 -7.86 -9.84 -6.17
C TYR A 423 -9.27 -9.37 -6.53
N PHE A 424 -9.98 -8.82 -5.55
CA PHE A 424 -11.30 -8.24 -5.71
C PHE A 424 -11.45 -7.01 -4.82
N ASN A 425 -12.47 -6.20 -5.12
CA ASN A 425 -12.81 -5.02 -4.32
C ASN A 425 -14.23 -5.19 -3.76
N VAL A 426 -14.41 -4.85 -2.49
CA VAL A 426 -15.72 -4.82 -1.80
C VAL A 426 -16.37 -3.43 -1.83
N GLU A 427 -15.65 -2.41 -2.31
CA GLU A 427 -16.14 -1.05 -2.54
C GLU A 427 -16.70 -0.84 -3.95
#